data_AF-A0A4R5XL49-F1
#
_entry.id   AF-A0A4R5XL49-F1
#
_cell.length_a   1.000
_cell.length_b   1.000
_cell.length_c   1.000
_cell.angle_alpha   90.00
_cell.angle_beta   90.00
_cell.angle_gamma   90.00
#
_symmetry.space_group_name_H-M   'P 1'
#
loop_
_entity.id
_entity.type
_entity.pdbx_description
1 polymer ?
#
loop_
_entity_poly.entity_id
_entity_poly.type
_entity_poly.pdbx_seq_one_letter_code
_entity_poly.pdbx_strand_id
1 'polypeptide(L)'
;MSLTLLLVLALSVVIGLSLGVLGGGGSILTVPILVYVAGFEAKEAIAASLFVVGVTSAVSVISHARGGRVMWRTGLIFGAAGMAGAFVGGLLGGHIPGQILLIAFAIMMVATSVAMLRGRKKKNNDAAAPVKHELPLGRVLLDGAVVGLVTGLVGAGGGFLVVPALALLGGLPMSVAVGTSLVVIAMKSFAGLAGYLTTVQLDWGLTLGVTAAAIVGSLIGSKLAGKIPEAALRKAFGWFVLAMGTFVLIQQAPPGLQWPIAAGVAGLTAATAGICWFFISSCPLRNRGRRSTDVPSPA
;
A
#
# COMPACT_ATOMS: atom_id res chain seq x y z
N MET A 1 26.83 -1.99 17.48
CA MET A 1 25.57 -2.02 16.70
C MET A 1 25.29 -3.47 16.35
N SER A 2 24.24 -4.05 16.91
CA SER A 2 23.88 -5.46 16.68
C SER A 2 23.43 -5.67 15.22
N LEU A 3 23.73 -6.85 14.66
CA LEU A 3 23.30 -7.27 13.31
C LEU A 3 21.79 -7.07 13.10
N THR A 4 21.00 -7.27 14.16
CA THR A 4 19.55 -7.04 14.21
C THR A 4 19.18 -5.59 13.93
N LEU A 5 19.90 -4.62 14.49
CA LEU A 5 19.64 -3.19 14.30
C LEU A 5 19.90 -2.75 12.85
N LEU A 6 20.97 -3.26 12.23
CA LEU A 6 21.25 -3.03 10.81
C LEU A 6 20.15 -3.63 9.90
N LEU A 7 19.69 -4.84 10.20
CA LEU A 7 18.59 -5.47 9.45
C LEU A 7 17.28 -4.70 9.59
N VAL A 8 16.93 -4.26 10.80
CA VAL A 8 15.73 -3.45 11.06
C VAL A 8 15.79 -2.14 10.27
N LEU A 9 16.92 -1.44 10.27
CA LEU A 9 17.09 -0.20 9.51
C LEU A 9 17.01 -0.43 8.01
N ALA A 10 17.64 -1.49 7.49
CA ALA A 10 17.57 -1.83 6.06
C ALA A 10 16.13 -2.15 5.61
N LEU A 11 15.40 -2.94 6.40
CA LEU A 11 13.99 -3.26 6.15
C LEU A 11 13.10 -2.01 6.26
N SER A 12 13.44 -1.08 7.15
CA SER A 12 12.73 0.20 7.29
C SER A 12 12.83 1.06 6.02
N VAL A 13 13.98 1.04 5.34
CA VAL A 13 14.13 1.68 4.03
C VAL A 13 13.21 1.01 3.00
N VAL A 14 13.08 -0.32 3.01
CA VAL A 14 12.18 -1.06 2.11
C VAL A 14 10.71 -0.73 2.39
N ILE A 15 10.32 -0.67 3.67
CA ILE A 15 9.00 -0.22 4.10
C ILE A 15 8.74 1.18 3.54
N GLY A 16 9.67 2.12 3.79
CA GLY A 16 9.60 3.48 3.29
C GLY A 16 9.45 3.55 1.78
N LEU A 17 10.28 2.82 1.03
CA LEU A 17 10.24 2.76 -0.43
C LEU A 17 8.88 2.24 -0.92
N SER A 18 8.37 1.16 -0.33
CA SER A 18 7.06 0.60 -0.67
C SER A 18 5.94 1.60 -0.37
N LEU A 19 6.01 2.34 0.74
CA LEU A 19 5.05 3.37 1.10
C LEU A 19 5.11 4.58 0.15
N GLY A 20 6.31 5.02 -0.23
CA GLY A 20 6.52 6.12 -1.16
C GLY A 20 6.05 5.81 -2.59
N VAL A 21 6.26 4.56 -3.05
CA VAL A 21 5.84 4.10 -4.39
C VAL A 21 4.36 3.76 -4.43
N LEU A 22 3.89 2.95 -3.48
CA LEU A 22 2.56 2.32 -3.51
C LEU A 22 1.52 3.04 -2.64
N GLY A 23 1.92 4.00 -1.80
CA GLY A 23 1.04 4.77 -0.91
C GLY A 23 0.65 4.02 0.37
N GLY A 24 0.05 2.83 0.22
CA GLY A 24 -0.48 2.05 1.34
C GLY A 24 0.25 0.73 1.62
N GLY A 25 1.25 0.37 0.83
CA GLY A 25 1.91 -0.94 0.95
C GLY A 25 2.79 -1.09 2.18
N GLY A 26 3.45 0.00 2.60
CA GLY A 26 4.36 -0.03 3.74
C GLY A 26 3.67 -0.36 5.07
N SER A 27 2.43 0.11 5.29
CA SER A 27 1.72 -0.13 6.55
C SER A 27 1.38 -1.60 6.80
N ILE A 28 1.24 -2.40 5.74
CA ILE A 28 1.06 -3.85 5.87
C ILE A 28 2.35 -4.51 6.39
N LEU A 29 3.51 -4.01 5.94
CA LEU A 29 4.82 -4.59 6.27
C LEU A 29 5.38 -4.11 7.61
N THR A 30 5.05 -2.89 8.04
CA THR A 30 5.65 -2.28 9.25
C THR A 30 5.38 -3.10 10.50
N VAL A 31 4.15 -3.57 10.73
CA VAL A 31 3.82 -4.32 11.96
C VAL A 31 4.55 -5.68 12.01
N PRO A 32 4.48 -6.55 10.98
CA PRO A 32 5.24 -7.81 10.99
C PRO A 32 6.74 -7.61 11.16
N ILE A 33 7.33 -6.58 10.52
CA ILE A 33 8.77 -6.33 10.62
C ILE A 33 9.15 -5.90 12.05
N LEU A 34 8.34 -5.06 12.69
CA LEU A 34 8.59 -4.65 14.08
C LEU A 34 8.43 -5.82 15.06
N VAL A 35 7.41 -6.67 14.88
CA VAL A 35 7.20 -7.83 15.75
C VAL A 35 8.29 -8.88 15.55
N TYR A 36 8.50 -9.34 14.31
CA TYR A 36 9.36 -10.49 14.04
C TYR A 36 10.85 -10.16 14.01
N VAL A 37 11.23 -8.93 13.62
CA VAL A 37 12.64 -8.56 13.45
C VAL A 37 13.12 -7.65 14.58
N ALA A 38 12.32 -6.65 14.98
CA ALA A 38 12.68 -5.80 16.11
C ALA A 38 12.31 -6.41 17.47
N GLY A 39 11.50 -7.48 17.50
CA GLY A 39 11.13 -8.19 18.72
C GLY A 39 10.13 -7.44 19.59
N PHE A 40 9.41 -6.47 19.02
CA PHE A 40 8.43 -5.66 19.77
C PHE A 40 7.22 -6.52 20.16
N GLU A 41 6.67 -6.26 21.35
CA GLU A 41 5.38 -6.81 21.72
C GLU A 41 4.31 -6.30 20.74
N ALA A 42 3.30 -7.11 20.43
CA ALA A 42 2.30 -6.79 19.40
C ALA A 42 1.66 -5.41 19.60
N LYS A 43 1.36 -5.04 20.86
CA LYS A 43 0.78 -3.72 21.19
C LYS A 43 1.75 -2.57 20.95
N GLU A 44 3.03 -2.76 21.29
CA GLU A 44 4.09 -1.78 21.04
C GLU A 44 4.37 -1.63 19.53
N ALA A 45 4.44 -2.74 18.80
CA ALA A 45 4.63 -2.75 17.35
C ALA A 45 3.51 -2.01 16.61
N ILE A 46 2.26 -2.16 17.05
CA ILE A 46 1.12 -1.42 16.49
C ILE A 46 1.31 0.09 16.72
N ALA A 47 1.59 0.51 17.96
CA ALA A 47 1.79 1.92 18.28
C ALA A 47 2.98 2.53 17.51
N ALA A 48 4.13 1.85 17.50
CA ALA A 48 5.32 2.26 16.75
C ALA A 48 5.04 2.31 15.24
N SER A 49 4.30 1.35 14.69
CA SER A 49 3.93 1.37 13.27
C SER A 49 3.04 2.56 12.92
N LEU A 50 2.09 2.93 13.79
CA LEU A 50 1.21 4.08 13.59
C LEU A 50 2.02 5.37 13.54
N PHE A 51 3.01 5.52 14.43
CA PHE A 51 3.93 6.65 14.40
C PHE A 51 4.78 6.67 13.12
N VAL A 52 5.49 5.58 12.82
CA VAL A 52 6.38 5.45 11.65
C VAL A 52 5.61 5.73 10.36
N VAL A 53 4.47 5.06 10.16
CA VAL A 53 3.62 5.20 8.97
C VAL A 53 3.00 6.60 8.91
N GLY A 54 2.57 7.16 10.03
CA GLY A 54 1.99 8.50 10.09
C GLY A 54 2.97 9.58 9.66
N VAL A 55 4.17 9.58 10.25
CA VAL A 55 5.23 10.55 9.94
C VAL A 55 5.73 10.37 8.50
N THR A 56 6.02 9.14 8.08
CA THR A 56 6.50 8.88 6.71
C THR A 56 5.45 9.21 5.66
N SER A 57 4.16 8.98 5.94
CA SER A 57 3.07 9.38 5.05
C SER A 57 2.96 10.90 4.97
N ALA A 58 3.01 11.62 6.09
CA ALA A 58 2.98 13.08 6.11
C ALA A 58 4.14 13.68 5.29
N VAL A 59 5.36 13.17 5.45
CA VAL A 59 6.52 13.60 4.65
C VAL A 59 6.34 13.26 3.16
N SER A 60 5.81 12.07 2.86
CA SER A 60 5.60 11.62 1.48
C SER A 60 4.49 12.39 0.76
N VAL A 61 3.43 12.80 1.47
CA VAL A 61 2.38 13.70 0.95
C VAL A 61 3.01 14.96 0.39
N ILE A 62 3.96 15.57 1.10
CA ILE A 62 4.62 16.81 0.65
C ILE A 62 5.33 16.59 -0.69
N SER A 63 6.03 15.46 -0.85
CA SER A 63 6.71 15.13 -2.10
C SER A 63 5.75 14.84 -3.26
N HIS A 64 4.58 14.24 -2.99
CA HIS A 64 3.55 13.99 -4.01
C HIS A 64 2.78 15.28 -4.35
N ALA A 65 2.54 16.14 -3.36
CA ALA A 65 1.88 17.43 -3.51
C ALA A 65 2.70 18.40 -4.36
N ARG A 66 4.04 18.42 -4.19
CA ARG A 66 4.94 19.17 -5.07
C ARG A 66 4.86 18.75 -6.54
N GLY A 67 4.45 17.51 -6.81
CA GLY A 67 4.22 17.01 -8.16
C GLY A 67 2.79 17.22 -8.68
N GLY A 68 1.92 17.93 -7.95
CA GLY A 68 0.51 18.12 -8.34
C GLY A 68 -0.35 16.87 -8.26
N ARG A 69 0.09 15.82 -7.53
CA ARG A 69 -0.55 14.49 -7.51
C ARG A 69 -1.42 14.25 -6.27
N VAL A 70 -1.90 15.31 -5.62
CA VAL A 70 -2.68 15.20 -4.38
C VAL A 70 -3.98 15.98 -4.51
N MET A 71 -5.10 15.28 -4.34
CA MET A 71 -6.42 15.89 -4.27
C MET A 71 -6.81 16.11 -2.81
N TRP A 72 -6.39 17.24 -2.24
CA TRP A 72 -6.57 17.56 -0.81
C TRP A 72 -8.02 17.43 -0.34
N ARG A 73 -8.96 17.99 -1.10
CA ARG A 73 -10.39 17.96 -0.75
C ARG A 73 -10.91 16.53 -0.68
N THR A 74 -10.67 15.72 -1.72
CA THR A 74 -11.05 14.30 -1.74
C THR A 74 -10.37 13.52 -0.62
N GLY A 75 -9.07 13.74 -0.39
CA GLY A 75 -8.30 13.06 0.66
C GLY A 75 -8.80 13.38 2.07
N LEU A 76 -9.09 14.64 2.37
CA LEU A 76 -9.61 15.05 3.68
C LEU A 76 -11.01 14.51 3.94
N ILE A 77 -11.90 14.59 2.95
CA ILE A 77 -13.28 14.10 3.09
C ILE A 77 -13.29 12.58 3.21
N PHE A 78 -12.58 11.88 2.33
CA PHE A 78 -12.45 10.43 2.38
C PHE A 78 -11.78 9.99 3.69
N GLY A 79 -10.79 10.74 4.16
CA GLY A 79 -10.10 10.50 5.43
C GLY A 79 -11.02 10.64 6.62
N ALA A 80 -11.79 11.74 6.71
CA ALA A 80 -12.76 11.96 7.78
C ALA A 80 -13.86 10.89 7.78
N ALA A 81 -14.48 10.62 6.62
CA ALA A 81 -15.49 9.58 6.47
C ALA A 81 -14.92 8.19 6.80
N GLY A 82 -13.69 7.91 6.36
CA GLY A 82 -13.00 6.66 6.61
C GLY A 82 -12.59 6.46 8.07
N MET A 83 -12.26 7.53 8.80
CA MET A 83 -12.03 7.45 10.25
C MET A 83 -13.34 7.16 10.99
N ALA A 84 -14.43 7.85 10.66
CA ALA A 84 -15.75 7.60 11.25
C ALA A 84 -16.22 6.16 10.97
N GLY A 85 -16.11 5.71 9.71
CA GLY A 85 -16.41 4.34 9.33
C GLY A 85 -15.54 3.33 10.07
N ALA A 86 -14.22 3.57 10.16
CA ALA A 86 -13.31 2.66 10.86
C ALA A 86 -13.58 2.56 12.36
N PHE A 87 -13.98 3.65 13.01
CA PHE A 87 -14.37 3.64 14.41
C PHE A 87 -15.61 2.77 14.64
N VAL A 88 -16.66 2.97 13.85
CA VAL A 88 -17.88 2.14 13.91
C VAL A 88 -17.58 0.69 13.57
N GLY A 89 -16.77 0.46 12.54
CA GLY A 89 -16.32 -0.87 12.13
C GLY A 89 -15.55 -1.59 13.24
N GLY A 90 -14.65 -0.90 13.94
CA GLY A 90 -13.90 -1.49 15.06
C GLY A 90 -14.81 -1.91 16.22
N LEU A 91 -15.80 -1.09 16.56
CA LEU A 91 -16.79 -1.42 17.60
C LEU A 91 -17.63 -2.65 17.23
N LEU A 92 -18.08 -2.73 15.97
CA LEU A 92 -18.83 -3.88 15.46
C LEU A 92 -17.95 -5.13 15.32
N GLY A 93 -16.68 -4.96 14.97
CA GLY A 93 -15.72 -6.03 14.76
C GLY A 93 -15.47 -6.84 16.03
N GLY A 94 -15.54 -6.22 17.21
CA GLY A 94 -15.42 -6.91 18.50
C GLY A 94 -16.50 -7.98 18.75
N HIS A 95 -17.61 -7.94 18.02
CA HIS A 95 -18.70 -8.92 18.13
C HIS A 95 -18.64 -10.04 17.08
N ILE A 96 -17.72 -9.94 16.11
CA ILE A 96 -17.62 -10.88 15.00
C ILE A 96 -16.47 -11.86 15.27
N PRO A 97 -16.68 -13.18 15.08
CA PRO A 97 -15.61 -14.17 15.18
C PRO A 97 -14.43 -13.84 14.26
N GLY A 98 -13.21 -13.86 14.80
CA GLY A 98 -11.99 -13.51 14.06
C GLY A 98 -11.82 -14.28 12.75
N GLN A 99 -12.22 -15.55 12.69
CA GLN A 99 -12.16 -16.34 11.45
C GLN A 99 -12.98 -15.73 10.30
N ILE A 100 -14.20 -15.24 10.59
CA ILE A 100 -15.06 -14.62 9.56
C ILE A 100 -14.42 -13.34 9.05
N LEU A 101 -13.84 -12.57 9.96
CA LEU A 101 -13.19 -11.31 9.66
C LEU A 101 -11.95 -11.49 8.77
N LEU A 102 -11.16 -12.52 9.06
CA LEU A 102 -9.97 -12.89 8.28
C LEU A 102 -10.35 -13.40 6.88
N ILE A 103 -11.39 -14.24 6.77
CA ILE A 103 -11.90 -14.70 5.47
C ILE A 103 -12.40 -13.52 4.64
N ALA A 104 -13.20 -12.63 5.23
CA ALA A 104 -13.71 -11.43 4.56
C ALA A 104 -12.58 -10.53 4.06
N PHE A 105 -11.55 -10.34 4.88
CA PHE A 105 -10.35 -9.58 4.52
C PHE A 105 -9.58 -10.20 3.35
N ALA A 106 -9.34 -11.50 3.41
CA ALA A 106 -8.65 -12.24 2.36
C ALA A 106 -9.40 -12.12 1.02
N ILE A 107 -10.73 -12.31 1.03
CA ILE A 107 -11.57 -12.14 -0.17
C ILE A 107 -11.44 -10.72 -0.73
N MET A 108 -11.52 -9.70 0.13
CA MET A 108 -11.36 -8.31 -0.27
C MET A 108 -9.98 -8.02 -0.88
N MET A 109 -8.89 -8.55 -0.30
CA MET A 109 -7.54 -8.42 -0.85
C MET A 109 -7.41 -9.06 -2.23
N VAL A 110 -7.92 -10.28 -2.40
CA VAL A 110 -7.90 -10.99 -3.69
C VAL A 110 -8.76 -10.25 -4.71
N ALA A 111 -9.97 -9.84 -4.36
CA ALA A 111 -10.86 -9.07 -5.23
C ALA A 111 -10.20 -7.76 -5.69
N THR A 112 -9.58 -7.04 -4.76
CA THR A 112 -8.87 -5.78 -5.02
C THR A 112 -7.68 -6.01 -5.95
N SER A 113 -6.86 -7.01 -5.66
CA SER A 113 -5.71 -7.38 -6.49
C SER A 113 -6.14 -7.74 -7.91
N VAL A 114 -7.14 -8.62 -8.05
CA VAL A 114 -7.68 -9.03 -9.35
C VAL A 114 -8.27 -7.84 -10.10
N ALA A 115 -9.02 -6.96 -9.42
CA ALA A 115 -9.54 -5.74 -10.03
C ALA A 115 -8.42 -4.83 -10.53
N MET A 116 -7.30 -4.73 -9.81
CA MET A 116 -6.15 -3.95 -10.25
C MET A 116 -5.38 -4.63 -11.38
N LEU A 117 -5.25 -5.97 -11.39
CA LEU A 117 -4.55 -6.71 -12.44
C LEU A 117 -5.33 -6.80 -13.76
N ARG A 118 -6.66 -6.86 -13.71
CA ARG A 118 -7.54 -6.95 -14.90
C ARG A 118 -7.50 -5.70 -15.80
N GLY A 119 -6.84 -4.62 -15.36
CA GLY A 119 -6.76 -3.37 -16.11
C GLY A 119 -8.11 -2.64 -16.20
N ARG A 120 -8.10 -1.35 -16.52
CA ARG A 120 -9.32 -0.64 -16.91
C ARG A 120 -9.37 -0.85 -18.42
N LYS A 121 -10.46 -1.42 -18.97
CA LYS A 121 -10.64 -1.46 -20.43
C LYS A 121 -10.41 -0.03 -20.93
N LYS A 122 -9.42 0.12 -21.81
CA LYS A 122 -9.03 1.41 -22.38
C LYS A 122 -10.28 1.96 -23.07
N LYS A 123 -11.00 2.85 -22.41
CA LYS A 123 -12.04 3.63 -23.05
C LYS A 123 -11.24 4.59 -23.92
N ASN A 124 -10.93 4.16 -25.16
CA ASN A 124 -10.57 5.06 -26.24
C ASN A 124 -11.75 6.03 -26.33
N ASN A 125 -11.57 7.21 -25.75
CA ASN A 125 -11.98 8.49 -26.32
C ASN A 125 -11.46 9.59 -25.38
N ASP A 126 -10.75 10.49 -26.03
CA ASP A 126 -10.46 11.87 -25.66
C ASP A 126 -9.23 12.14 -24.79
N ALA A 127 -8.25 12.69 -25.51
CA ALA A 127 -7.19 13.54 -25.05
C ALA A 127 -7.60 14.40 -23.85
N ALA A 128 -6.70 14.50 -22.87
CA ALA A 128 -6.52 15.70 -22.06
C ALA A 128 -7.82 16.36 -21.53
N ALA A 129 -8.80 15.58 -21.06
CA ALA A 129 -9.83 16.16 -20.21
C ALA A 129 -9.16 16.49 -18.87
N PRO A 130 -9.06 17.77 -18.46
CA PRO A 130 -8.53 18.11 -17.15
C PRO A 130 -9.43 17.41 -16.12
N VAL A 131 -8.82 16.69 -15.19
CA VAL A 131 -9.51 16.07 -14.05
C VAL A 131 -10.03 17.19 -13.15
N LYS A 132 -11.11 17.83 -13.60
CA LYS A 132 -11.92 18.84 -12.91
C LYS A 132 -13.27 18.27 -12.46
N HIS A 133 -13.48 16.97 -12.58
CA HIS A 133 -14.58 16.32 -11.90
C HIS A 133 -14.18 16.11 -10.44
N GLU A 134 -14.54 17.09 -9.60
CA GLU A 134 -14.72 16.81 -8.19
C GLU A 134 -15.67 15.61 -8.10
N LEU A 135 -15.19 14.52 -7.50
CA LEU A 135 -16.05 13.37 -7.26
C LEU A 135 -17.27 13.84 -6.47
N PRO A 136 -18.49 13.40 -6.83
CA PRO A 136 -19.68 13.83 -6.13
C PRO A 136 -19.52 13.53 -4.64
N LEU A 137 -19.67 14.57 -3.81
CA LEU A 137 -19.32 14.56 -2.39
C LEU A 137 -19.88 13.32 -1.69
N GLY A 138 -21.14 12.98 -1.96
CA GLY A 138 -21.82 11.82 -1.40
C GLY A 138 -21.18 10.49 -1.74
N ARG A 139 -20.61 10.33 -2.94
CA ARG A 139 -19.93 9.09 -3.34
C ARG A 139 -18.59 8.93 -2.62
N VAL A 140 -17.81 10.01 -2.48
CA VAL A 140 -16.54 9.97 -1.72
C VAL A 140 -16.80 9.67 -0.24
N LEU A 141 -17.86 10.25 0.31
CA LEU A 141 -18.25 10.05 1.70
C LEU A 141 -18.73 8.61 1.94
N LEU A 142 -19.54 8.07 1.03
CA LEU A 142 -20.00 6.68 1.08
C LEU A 142 -18.84 5.69 0.89
N ASP A 143 -18.00 5.87 -0.15
CA ASP A 143 -16.85 5.02 -0.41
C ASP A 143 -15.86 5.08 0.77
N GLY A 144 -15.61 6.29 1.31
CA GLY A 144 -14.77 6.50 2.49
C GLY A 144 -15.33 5.78 3.71
N ALA A 145 -16.62 5.94 4.00
CA ALA A 145 -17.27 5.30 5.14
C ALA A 145 -17.30 3.77 5.02
N VAL A 146 -17.62 3.23 3.84
CA VAL A 146 -17.65 1.78 3.59
C VAL A 146 -16.26 1.19 3.70
N VAL A 147 -15.27 1.78 3.02
CA VAL A 147 -13.87 1.32 3.12
C VAL A 147 -13.36 1.46 4.54
N GLY A 148 -13.69 2.57 5.21
CA GLY A 148 -13.43 2.81 6.62
C GLY A 148 -13.97 1.66 7.48
N LEU A 149 -15.27 1.39 7.38
CA LEU A 149 -15.98 0.35 8.12
C LEU A 149 -15.37 -1.02 7.88
N VAL A 150 -15.10 -1.39 6.64
CA VAL A 150 -14.43 -2.67 6.33
C VAL A 150 -13.02 -2.72 6.93
N THR A 151 -12.23 -1.66 6.81
CA THR A 151 -10.88 -1.63 7.42
C THR A 151 -10.93 -1.67 8.94
N GLY A 152 -11.91 -1.01 9.56
CA GLY A 152 -12.12 -0.98 11.00
C GLY A 152 -12.59 -2.32 11.54
N LEU A 153 -13.54 -2.97 10.85
CA LEU A 153 -13.98 -4.33 11.17
C LEU A 153 -12.78 -5.25 11.24
N VAL A 154 -11.89 -5.20 10.24
CA VAL A 154 -10.74 -6.11 10.15
C VAL A 154 -9.64 -5.80 11.17
N GLY A 155 -9.57 -4.58 11.69
CA GLY A 155 -8.51 -4.16 12.60
C GLY A 155 -7.12 -4.08 11.96
N ALA A 156 -6.98 -4.39 10.67
CA ALA A 156 -5.80 -4.04 9.91
C ALA A 156 -5.79 -2.52 9.74
N GLY A 157 -4.72 -1.82 10.13
CA GLY A 157 -4.54 -0.37 10.07
C GLY A 157 -4.68 0.32 8.70
N GLY A 158 -5.49 -0.22 7.79
CA GLY A 158 -6.50 0.50 7.01
C GLY A 158 -6.01 1.35 5.85
N GLY A 159 -4.70 1.53 5.69
CA GLY A 159 -4.13 2.36 4.63
C GLY A 159 -4.12 1.68 3.26
N PHE A 160 -3.98 0.36 3.22
CA PHE A 160 -3.77 -0.34 1.95
C PHE A 160 -5.03 -0.45 1.08
N LEU A 161 -6.23 -0.42 1.67
CA LEU A 161 -7.49 -0.40 0.90
C LEU A 161 -7.86 1.00 0.37
N VAL A 162 -7.22 2.06 0.87
CA VAL A 162 -7.51 3.44 0.45
C VAL A 162 -7.08 3.67 -0.99
N VAL A 163 -5.87 3.24 -1.35
CA VAL A 163 -5.32 3.39 -2.71
C VAL A 163 -6.25 2.77 -3.78
N PRO A 164 -6.63 1.49 -3.69
CA PRO A 164 -7.51 0.86 -4.67
C PRO A 164 -8.92 1.46 -4.66
N ALA A 165 -9.45 1.86 -3.50
CA ALA A 165 -10.74 2.53 -3.44
C ALA A 165 -10.71 3.86 -4.23
N LEU A 166 -9.71 4.70 -4.00
CA LEU A 166 -9.56 5.96 -4.73
C LEU A 166 -9.30 5.75 -6.23
N ALA A 167 -8.53 4.72 -6.60
CA ALA A 167 -8.23 4.43 -8.00
C ALA A 167 -9.42 3.81 -8.75
N LEU A 168 -10.11 2.83 -8.15
CA LEU A 168 -11.17 2.05 -8.79
C LEU A 168 -12.54 2.73 -8.65
N LEU A 169 -12.91 3.15 -7.44
CA LEU A 169 -14.21 3.77 -7.15
C LEU A 169 -14.17 5.27 -7.44
N GLY A 170 -13.10 5.95 -6.99
CA GLY A 170 -12.86 7.37 -7.24
C GLY A 170 -12.36 7.69 -8.65
N GLY A 171 -12.11 6.69 -9.49
CA GLY A 171 -11.72 6.93 -10.89
C GLY A 171 -10.32 7.51 -11.08
N LEU A 172 -9.59 7.82 -10.00
CA LEU A 172 -8.36 8.61 -10.04
C LEU A 172 -7.21 7.86 -10.72
N PRO A 173 -6.32 8.58 -11.42
CA PRO A 173 -5.08 7.98 -11.91
C PRO A 173 -4.27 7.45 -10.73
N MET A 174 -3.57 6.32 -10.92
CA MET A 174 -2.90 5.61 -9.81
C MET A 174 -1.92 6.50 -9.06
N SER A 175 -1.19 7.37 -9.75
CA SER A 175 -0.24 8.31 -9.14
C SER A 175 -0.93 9.31 -8.21
N VAL A 176 -2.12 9.79 -8.57
CA VAL A 176 -2.93 10.70 -7.75
C VAL A 176 -3.64 9.96 -6.62
N ALA A 177 -4.11 8.73 -6.86
CA ALA A 177 -4.69 7.88 -5.82
C ALA A 177 -3.67 7.56 -4.72
N VAL A 178 -2.43 7.25 -5.09
CA VAL A 178 -1.31 7.07 -4.16
C VAL A 178 -1.06 8.35 -3.35
N GLY A 179 -0.88 9.50 -4.00
CA GLY A 179 -0.65 10.77 -3.30
C GLY A 179 -1.78 11.17 -2.36
N THR A 180 -3.02 11.01 -2.80
CA THR A 180 -4.22 11.34 -2.02
C THR A 180 -4.43 10.36 -0.85
N SER A 181 -4.11 9.08 -1.03
CA SER A 181 -4.18 8.07 0.02
C SER A 181 -3.22 8.35 1.17
N LEU A 182 -2.05 8.93 0.91
CA LEU A 182 -1.07 9.25 1.95
C LEU A 182 -1.61 10.29 2.94
N VAL A 183 -2.49 11.18 2.50
CA VAL A 183 -3.21 12.13 3.39
C VAL A 183 -4.12 11.36 4.34
N VAL A 184 -4.92 10.44 3.79
CA VAL A 184 -5.84 9.60 4.57
C VAL A 184 -5.07 8.72 5.56
N ILE A 185 -3.96 8.13 5.12
CA ILE A 185 -3.11 7.28 5.96
C ILE A 185 -2.51 8.10 7.10
N ALA A 186 -1.95 9.28 6.82
CA ALA A 186 -1.41 10.16 7.85
C ALA A 186 -2.49 10.50 8.89
N MET A 187 -3.69 10.91 8.47
CA MET A 187 -4.80 11.21 9.37
C MET A 187 -5.18 10.02 10.25
N LYS A 188 -5.38 8.83 9.65
CA LYS A 188 -5.73 7.60 10.39
C LYS A 188 -4.62 7.17 11.34
N SER A 189 -3.37 7.28 10.93
CA SER A 189 -2.21 6.94 11.75
C SER A 189 -2.08 7.84 12.97
N PHE A 190 -2.25 9.15 12.82
CA PHE A 190 -2.21 10.07 13.97
C PHE A 190 -3.41 9.87 14.90
N ALA A 191 -4.62 9.67 14.35
CA ALA A 191 -5.80 9.36 15.15
C ALA A 191 -5.64 8.04 15.93
N GLY A 192 -5.11 6.99 15.28
CA GLY A 192 -4.82 5.72 15.93
C GLY A 192 -3.73 5.84 17.00
N LEU A 193 -2.65 6.55 16.69
CA LEU A 193 -1.55 6.76 17.64
C LEU A 193 -2.03 7.48 18.90
N ALA A 194 -2.89 8.49 18.77
CA ALA A 194 -3.46 9.21 19.90
C ALA A 194 -4.18 8.28 20.89
N GLY A 195 -4.81 7.19 20.42
CA GLY A 195 -5.44 6.18 21.27
C GLY A 195 -4.44 5.28 22.02
N TYR A 196 -3.21 5.14 21.52
CA TYR A 196 -2.17 4.31 22.14
C TYR A 196 -1.19 5.10 23.02
N LEU A 197 -1.02 6.42 22.82
CA LEU A 197 -0.08 7.26 23.55
C LEU A 197 -0.25 7.22 25.08
N THR A 198 -1.45 6.93 25.57
CA THR A 198 -1.74 6.85 27.01
C THR A 198 -1.54 5.45 27.59
N THR A 199 -1.34 4.42 26.75
CA THR A 199 -1.36 3.02 27.18
C THR A 199 -0.14 2.19 26.80
N VAL A 200 0.82 2.76 26.06
CA VAL A 200 2.02 2.08 25.56
C VAL A 200 3.22 3.00 25.68
N GLN A 201 4.32 2.48 26.24
CA GLN A 201 5.63 3.13 26.21
C GLN A 201 6.35 2.69 24.94
N LEU A 202 6.82 3.65 24.13
CA LEU A 202 7.59 3.35 22.93
C LEU A 202 9.09 3.47 23.24
N ASP A 203 9.90 2.53 22.76
CA ASP A 203 11.32 2.78 22.58
C ASP A 203 11.52 3.85 21.48
N TRP A 204 11.67 5.10 21.92
CA TRP A 204 11.89 6.25 21.05
C TRP A 204 13.21 6.16 20.27
N GLY A 205 14.22 5.47 20.80
CA GLY A 205 15.50 5.33 20.11
C GLY A 205 15.35 4.50 18.83
N LEU A 206 14.75 3.32 18.95
CA LEU A 206 14.53 2.45 17.79
C LEU A 206 13.44 3.00 16.87
N THR A 207 12.34 3.53 17.44
CA THR A 207 11.22 4.08 16.65
C THR A 207 11.65 5.27 15.80
N LEU A 208 12.46 6.20 16.33
CA LEU A 208 12.99 7.32 15.56
C LEU A 208 14.01 6.87 14.51
N GLY A 209 14.85 5.89 14.82
CA GLY A 209 15.79 5.30 13.85
C GLY A 209 15.06 4.67 12.65
N VAL A 210 14.04 3.86 12.94
CA VAL A 210 13.17 3.25 11.92
C VAL A 210 12.43 4.32 11.13
N THR A 211 11.89 5.35 11.79
CA THR A 211 11.20 6.46 11.12
C THR A 211 12.13 7.21 10.18
N ALA A 212 13.35 7.55 10.61
CA ALA A 212 14.33 8.24 9.79
C ALA A 212 14.70 7.41 8.55
N ALA A 213 14.99 6.12 8.72
CA ALA A 213 15.28 5.21 7.62
C ALA A 213 14.09 5.09 6.64
N ALA A 214 12.88 4.98 7.17
CA ALA A 214 11.66 4.91 6.38
C ALA A 214 11.35 6.22 5.64
N ILE A 215 11.66 7.39 6.21
CA ILE A 215 11.54 8.69 5.52
C ILE A 215 12.48 8.74 4.31
N VAL A 216 13.73 8.30 4.48
CA VAL A 216 14.69 8.27 3.36
C VAL A 216 14.18 7.35 2.25
N GLY A 217 13.72 6.14 2.61
CA GLY A 217 13.11 5.21 1.65
C GLY A 217 11.88 5.81 0.96
N SER A 218 11.00 6.49 1.71
CA SER A 218 9.75 7.02 1.17
C SER A 218 9.95 8.21 0.25
N LEU A 219 10.95 9.06 0.51
CA LEU A 219 11.33 10.16 -0.39
C LEU A 219 11.93 9.64 -1.70
N ILE A 220 12.72 8.57 -1.66
CA ILE A 220 13.22 7.91 -2.87
C ILE A 220 12.04 7.29 -3.63
N GLY A 221 11.14 6.61 -2.91
CA GLY A 221 9.96 5.97 -3.48
C GLY A 221 8.98 6.96 -4.13
N SER A 222 8.70 8.09 -3.49
CA SER A 222 7.77 9.12 -4.00
C SER A 222 8.26 9.80 -5.27
N LYS A 223 9.59 9.99 -5.38
CA LYS A 223 10.25 10.47 -6.60
C LYS A 223 10.16 9.43 -7.71
N LEU A 224 10.39 8.16 -7.40
CA LEU A 224 10.30 7.08 -8.37
C LEU A 224 8.87 6.87 -8.86
N ALA A 225 7.88 6.97 -7.98
CA ALA A 225 6.45 6.86 -8.30
C ALA A 225 6.00 7.83 -9.40
N GLY A 226 6.65 9.00 -9.52
CA GLY A 226 6.33 9.98 -10.56
C GLY A 226 6.86 9.63 -11.94
N LYS A 227 7.82 8.72 -12.02
CA LYS A 227 8.46 8.29 -13.27
C LYS A 227 7.90 6.96 -13.80
N ILE A 228 7.21 6.20 -12.95
CA ILE A 228 6.66 4.90 -13.32
C ILE A 228 5.32 5.10 -14.06
N PRO A 229 5.12 4.48 -15.25
CA PRO A 229 3.85 4.56 -15.96
C PRO A 229 2.71 3.94 -15.14
N GLU A 230 1.52 4.53 -15.23
CA GLU A 230 0.37 4.17 -14.38
C GLU A 230 0.01 2.68 -14.43
N ALA A 231 0.11 2.07 -15.61
CA ALA A 231 -0.16 0.65 -15.79
C ALA A 231 0.83 -0.24 -15.01
N ALA A 232 2.11 0.16 -14.95
CA ALA A 232 3.12 -0.57 -14.19
C ALA A 232 2.90 -0.39 -12.69
N LEU A 233 2.58 0.83 -12.24
CA LEU A 233 2.30 1.11 -10.83
C LEU A 233 1.07 0.33 -10.33
N ARG A 234 0.01 0.28 -11.15
CA ARG A 234 -1.20 -0.51 -10.89
C ARG A 234 -0.90 -2.00 -10.77
N LYS A 235 -0.13 -2.56 -11.72
CA LYS A 235 0.26 -3.98 -11.71
C LYS A 235 1.13 -4.30 -10.51
N ALA A 236 2.12 -3.46 -10.20
CA ALA A 236 3.00 -3.62 -9.05
C ALA A 236 2.20 -3.64 -7.74
N PHE A 237 1.25 -2.69 -7.57
CA PHE A 237 0.37 -2.69 -6.41
C PHE A 237 -0.51 -3.95 -6.33
N GLY A 238 -1.12 -4.36 -7.46
CA GLY A 238 -1.95 -5.57 -7.51
C GLY A 238 -1.18 -6.83 -7.12
N TRP A 239 0.03 -7.00 -7.64
CA TRP A 239 0.95 -8.09 -7.28
C TRP A 239 1.33 -8.05 -5.80
N PHE A 240 1.65 -6.85 -5.30
CA PHE A 240 2.00 -6.65 -3.90
C PHE A 240 0.86 -7.05 -2.95
N VAL A 241 -0.36 -6.59 -3.22
CA VAL A 241 -1.54 -6.94 -2.42
C VAL A 241 -1.84 -8.44 -2.50
N LEU A 242 -1.68 -9.06 -3.67
CA LEU A 242 -1.88 -10.51 -3.82
C LEU A 242 -0.88 -11.29 -2.97
N ALA A 243 0.40 -10.94 -3.04
CA ALA A 243 1.46 -11.58 -2.28
C ALA A 243 1.21 -11.43 -0.77
N MET A 244 0.82 -10.24 -0.31
CA MET A 244 0.51 -10.02 1.10
C MET A 244 -0.75 -10.76 1.56
N GLY A 245 -1.83 -10.75 0.77
CA GLY A 245 -3.05 -11.48 1.11
C GLY A 245 -2.82 -12.99 1.17
N THR A 246 -2.01 -13.51 0.26
CA THR A 246 -1.53 -14.90 0.28
C THR A 246 -0.77 -15.22 1.56
N PHE A 247 0.19 -14.37 1.91
CA PHE A 247 1.03 -14.58 3.09
C PHE A 247 0.21 -14.59 4.39
N VAL A 248 -0.73 -13.65 4.54
CA VAL A 248 -1.63 -13.60 5.70
C VAL A 248 -2.53 -14.84 5.77
N LEU A 249 -3.08 -15.29 4.63
CA LEU A 249 -3.87 -16.52 4.55
C LEU A 249 -3.07 -17.76 4.98
N ILE A 250 -1.82 -17.88 4.54
CA ILE A 250 -0.96 -19.02 4.87
C ILE A 250 -0.67 -19.05 6.38
N GLN A 251 -0.39 -17.89 6.99
CA GLN A 251 -0.11 -17.82 8.42
C GLN A 251 -1.33 -18.14 9.30
N GLN A 252 -2.54 -17.89 8.80
CA GLN A 252 -3.78 -18.07 9.57
C GLN A 252 -4.52 -19.38 9.27
N ALA A 253 -4.08 -20.16 8.28
CA ALA A 253 -4.71 -21.42 7.93
C ALA A 253 -4.34 -22.56 8.91
N PRO A 254 -5.32 -23.37 9.36
CA PRO A 254 -5.07 -24.49 10.26
C PRO A 254 -4.19 -25.57 9.60
N PRO A 255 -3.35 -26.30 10.38
CA PRO A 255 -2.29 -27.21 9.88
C PRO A 255 -2.68 -28.19 8.77
N GLY A 256 -3.93 -28.67 8.76
CA GLY A 256 -4.42 -29.64 7.77
C GLY A 256 -4.76 -29.08 6.38
N LEU A 257 -4.94 -27.75 6.25
CA LEU A 257 -5.34 -27.10 4.98
C LEU A 257 -4.25 -26.20 4.39
N GLN A 258 -3.08 -26.14 5.04
CA GLN A 258 -1.93 -25.34 4.62
C GLN A 258 -1.40 -25.77 3.25
N TRP A 259 -1.41 -27.08 2.96
CA TRP A 259 -0.88 -27.65 1.73
C TRP A 259 -1.72 -27.41 0.46
N PRO A 260 -3.06 -27.56 0.46
CA PRO A 260 -3.87 -27.21 -0.72
C PRO A 260 -3.92 -25.70 -1.00
N ILE A 261 -3.92 -24.86 0.05
CA ILE A 261 -3.89 -23.39 -0.11
C ILE A 261 -2.50 -22.91 -0.56
N ALA A 262 -1.42 -23.45 0.01
CA ALA A 262 -0.06 -23.15 -0.44
C ALA A 262 0.17 -23.62 -1.87
N ALA A 263 -0.29 -24.81 -2.28
CA ALA A 263 -0.13 -25.31 -3.65
C ALA A 263 -0.96 -24.51 -4.67
N GLY A 264 -2.22 -24.17 -4.34
CA GLY A 264 -3.08 -23.37 -5.21
C GLY A 264 -2.55 -21.95 -5.43
N VAL A 265 -1.99 -21.33 -4.38
CA VAL A 265 -1.49 -19.95 -4.47
C VAL A 265 -0.02 -19.87 -4.90
N ALA A 266 0.81 -20.87 -4.61
CA ALA A 266 2.15 -21.01 -5.20
C ALA A 266 2.08 -21.26 -6.71
N GLY A 267 1.10 -22.03 -7.18
CA GLY A 267 0.84 -22.19 -8.62
C GLY A 267 0.46 -20.87 -9.32
N LEU A 268 -0.36 -20.04 -8.67
CA LEU A 268 -0.77 -18.73 -9.18
C LEU A 268 0.34 -17.67 -9.09
N THR A 269 1.22 -17.73 -8.10
CA THR A 269 2.36 -16.80 -7.95
C THR A 269 3.60 -17.21 -8.76
N ALA A 270 3.83 -18.50 -8.99
CA ALA A 270 4.90 -19.00 -9.86
C ALA A 270 4.58 -18.76 -11.35
N ALA A 271 3.32 -18.95 -11.76
CA ALA A 271 2.85 -18.65 -13.11
C ALA A 271 3.03 -17.16 -13.47
N THR A 272 3.08 -16.28 -12.47
CA THR A 272 3.14 -14.83 -12.66
C THR A 272 4.48 -14.21 -12.33
N ALA A 273 5.30 -14.86 -11.50
CA ALA A 273 6.74 -14.62 -11.44
C ALA A 273 7.40 -14.93 -12.81
N GLY A 274 6.93 -15.95 -13.53
CA GLY A 274 7.30 -16.20 -14.92
C GLY A 274 6.92 -15.05 -15.87
N ILE A 275 5.80 -14.37 -15.61
CA ILE A 275 5.37 -13.19 -16.38
C ILE A 275 6.17 -11.94 -15.97
N CYS A 276 6.64 -11.84 -14.74
CA CYS A 276 7.55 -10.80 -14.28
C CYS A 276 8.91 -10.86 -15.01
N TRP A 277 9.40 -12.08 -15.26
CA TRP A 277 10.57 -12.35 -16.11
C TRP A 277 10.31 -12.00 -17.60
N PHE A 278 9.06 -12.13 -18.05
CA PHE A 278 8.65 -11.86 -19.44
C PHE A 278 8.27 -10.38 -19.72
N PHE A 279 7.78 -9.62 -18.73
CA PHE A 279 7.18 -8.28 -18.93
C PHE A 279 7.94 -7.12 -18.29
N ILE A 280 8.96 -7.34 -17.46
CA ILE A 280 9.87 -6.27 -17.02
C ILE A 280 10.93 -6.05 -18.10
N SER A 281 10.58 -5.24 -19.10
CA SER A 281 11.42 -4.87 -20.24
C SER A 281 12.55 -3.88 -19.92
N SER A 282 12.79 -3.55 -18.65
CA SER A 282 13.75 -2.51 -18.25
C SER A 282 14.96 -3.07 -17.49
N CYS A 283 15.50 -4.21 -17.94
CA CYS A 283 16.79 -4.71 -17.47
C CYS A 283 17.92 -4.14 -18.36
N PRO A 284 18.87 -3.35 -17.80
CA PRO A 284 19.87 -2.60 -18.59
C PRO A 284 21.00 -3.47 -19.20
N LEU A 285 20.98 -4.79 -18.99
CA LEU A 285 22.00 -5.71 -19.50
C LEU A 285 21.73 -6.24 -20.93
N ARG A 286 20.57 -5.94 -21.53
CA ARG A 286 20.25 -6.39 -22.91
C ARG A 286 20.74 -5.44 -24.00
N ASN A 287 21.15 -4.21 -23.66
CA ASN A 287 21.47 -3.20 -24.67
C ASN A 287 22.94 -3.19 -25.14
N ARG A 288 23.67 -4.29 -24.93
CA ARG A 288 25.07 -4.43 -25.41
C ARG A 288 25.19 -5.09 -26.78
N GLY A 289 24.07 -5.47 -27.43
CA GLY A 289 24.07 -6.28 -28.65
C GLY A 289 23.55 -5.65 -29.93
N ARG A 290 23.16 -4.36 -29.95
CA ARG A 290 22.78 -3.65 -31.20
C ARG A 290 23.64 -2.41 -31.41
N ARG A 291 24.91 -2.65 -31.73
CA ARG A 291 25.73 -1.74 -32.51
C ARG A 291 26.11 -2.45 -33.80
N SER A 292 26.03 -1.70 -34.89
CA SER A 292 26.49 -1.97 -36.26
C SER A 292 25.44 -2.42 -37.28
N THR A 293 25.56 -1.75 -38.44
CA THR A 293 24.91 -1.93 -39.77
C THR A 293 23.45 -1.44 -39.82
N ASP A 294 23.12 -0.33 -40.48
CA ASP A 294 23.42 -0.07 -41.89
C ASP A 294 23.71 1.40 -42.23
N VAL A 295 24.69 1.53 -43.13
CA VAL A 295 25.04 2.70 -43.93
C VAL A 295 24.16 2.69 -45.19
N PRO A 296 23.55 3.80 -45.63
CA PRO A 296 23.03 3.91 -46.98
C PRO A 296 24.05 4.63 -47.90
N SER A 297 24.35 4.01 -49.05
CA SER A 297 24.99 4.62 -50.22
C SER A 297 24.77 3.70 -51.43
N PRO A 298 24.75 4.15 -52.69
CA PRO A 298 24.37 5.47 -53.24
C PRO A 298 23.29 5.33 -54.35
N ALA A 299 22.76 6.46 -54.81
CA ALA A 299 22.24 6.64 -56.17
C ALA A 299 22.63 8.05 -56.63
#